data_AF-A0A7W5C7U5-F1
#
_entry.id   AF-A0A7W5C7U5-F1
#
_cell.length_a   1.000
_cell.length_b   1.000
_cell.length_c   1.000
_cell.angle_alpha   90.00
_cell.angle_beta   90.00
_cell.angle_gamma   90.00
#
_symmetry.space_group_name_H-M   'P 1'
#
loop_
_entity.id
_entity.type
_entity.pdbx_description
1 polymer ?
#
loop_
_entity_poly.entity_id
_entity_poly.type
_entity_poly.pdbx_seq_one_letter_code
_entity_poly.pdbx_strand_id
1 'polypeptide(L)'
;MSGTVIDKETGPAAGPSKLVSRISIIDNGMLTLQAWGADHICKVCIANSGSCCRDCRNLSDGVGCQLRNTSCTAWLCGFHKYLLYEVGQLEQWQAFWEQVPGQDYREDFTPEQLSLKKALQRPEQAMDHLGEALAADLQDMARSHIAIGIILTLREKLDKNIDQFQLEEKDHKLKLRIKRKIKVLSGDFQRFHFLLNKYYSDLSEI
;
A
#
# COMPACT_ATOMS: atom_id res chain seq x y z
N MET A 1 -21.58 57.41 -9.58
CA MET A 1 -21.44 56.19 -10.38
C MET A 1 -20.37 55.34 -9.72
N SER A 2 -20.82 54.37 -8.93
CA SER A 2 -19.99 53.36 -8.27
C SER A 2 -19.56 52.29 -9.27
N GLY A 3 -18.36 51.76 -9.08
CA GLY A 3 -17.89 50.58 -9.79
C GLY A 3 -16.44 50.28 -9.46
N THR A 4 -16.18 49.83 -8.23
CA THR A 4 -14.89 49.20 -7.89
C THR A 4 -15.12 47.70 -7.81
N VAL A 5 -14.37 46.99 -8.65
CA VAL A 5 -14.40 45.56 -8.89
C VAL A 5 -14.05 44.80 -7.62
N ILE A 6 -14.86 43.79 -7.29
CA ILE A 6 -14.63 42.85 -6.21
C ILE A 6 -13.81 41.70 -6.79
N ASP A 7 -12.50 41.69 -6.57
CA ASP A 7 -11.69 40.49 -6.77
C ASP A 7 -11.96 39.54 -5.60
N LYS A 8 -12.82 38.56 -5.85
CA LYS A 8 -13.08 37.42 -4.97
C LYS A 8 -12.30 36.22 -5.48
N GLU A 9 -11.02 36.16 -5.15
CA GLU A 9 -10.28 34.89 -5.13
C GLU A 9 -9.98 34.52 -3.69
N THR A 10 -10.87 33.74 -3.10
CA THR A 10 -10.61 32.99 -1.86
C THR A 10 -10.84 31.52 -2.17
N GLY A 11 -9.82 30.89 -2.77
CA GLY A 11 -9.69 29.45 -2.69
C GLY A 11 -9.49 29.03 -1.23
N PRO A 12 -9.92 27.82 -0.82
CA PRO A 12 -9.76 27.38 0.56
C PRO A 12 -8.27 27.33 0.90
N ALA A 13 -7.90 28.05 1.97
CA ALA A 13 -6.53 28.11 2.47
C ALA A 13 -6.00 26.69 2.68
N ALA A 14 -4.97 26.33 1.92
CA ALA A 14 -4.20 25.11 2.17
C ALA A 14 -3.67 25.18 3.61
N GLY A 15 -3.96 24.16 4.42
CA GLY A 15 -3.44 24.07 5.78
C GLY A 15 -1.91 24.20 5.82
N PRO A 16 -1.33 24.53 7.00
CA PRO A 16 0.10 24.81 7.11
C PRO A 16 0.92 23.62 6.65
N SER A 17 1.71 23.81 5.59
CA SER A 17 2.59 22.80 5.04
C SER A 17 3.81 22.63 5.96
N LYS A 18 4.14 21.39 6.32
CA LYS A 18 5.26 21.07 7.23
C LYS A 18 6.50 20.69 6.42
N LEU A 19 7.62 21.39 6.69
CA LEU A 19 8.92 21.01 6.15
C LEU A 19 9.43 19.74 6.84
N VAL A 20 9.81 18.75 6.04
CA VAL A 20 10.30 17.44 6.50
C VAL A 20 11.50 17.00 5.66
N SER A 21 12.35 16.12 6.21
CA SER A 21 13.46 15.55 5.47
C SER A 21 13.04 14.27 4.72
N ARG A 22 13.69 13.98 3.60
CA ARG A 22 13.50 12.74 2.84
C ARG A 22 13.66 11.49 3.72
N ILE A 23 14.72 11.46 4.54
CA ILE A 23 14.99 10.34 5.45
C ILE A 23 13.82 10.15 6.42
N SER A 24 13.31 11.24 7.01
CA SER A 24 12.18 11.13 7.95
C SER A 24 10.90 10.58 7.31
N ILE A 25 10.66 10.85 6.02
CA ILE A 25 9.52 10.31 5.28
C ILE A 25 9.71 8.81 5.01
N ILE A 26 10.91 8.41 4.58
CA ILE A 26 11.25 7.00 4.36
C ILE A 26 11.07 6.23 5.67
N ASP A 27 11.66 6.71 6.77
CA ASP A 27 11.56 6.06 8.09
C ASP A 27 10.11 5.95 8.56
N ASN A 28 9.31 7.00 8.39
CA ASN A 28 7.90 6.96 8.77
C ASN A 28 7.09 5.96 7.93
N GLY A 29 7.31 5.96 6.61
CA GLY A 29 6.70 4.98 5.71
C GLY A 29 7.10 3.54 6.05
N MET A 30 8.38 3.33 6.42
CA MET A 30 8.89 2.04 6.86
C MET A 30 8.22 1.55 8.15
N LEU A 31 8.18 2.39 9.18
CA LEU A 31 7.53 2.06 10.44
C LEU A 31 6.04 1.76 10.23
N THR A 32 5.39 2.48 9.32
CA THR A 32 3.98 2.26 8.99
C THR A 32 3.78 0.91 8.30
N LEU A 33 4.60 0.58 7.29
CA LEU A 33 4.56 -0.71 6.62
C LEU A 33 4.85 -1.87 7.58
N GLN A 34 5.81 -1.70 8.49
CA GLN A 34 6.12 -2.70 9.50
C GLN A 34 4.93 -2.92 10.44
N ALA A 35 4.28 -1.85 10.90
CA ALA A 35 3.07 -1.95 11.72
C ALA A 35 1.88 -2.60 10.99
N TRP A 36 1.96 -2.73 9.67
CA TRP A 36 0.99 -3.46 8.83
C TRP A 36 1.45 -4.89 8.47
N GLY A 37 2.53 -5.38 9.08
CA GLY A 37 3.03 -6.73 8.83
C GLY A 37 3.65 -6.91 7.45
N ALA A 38 4.20 -5.84 6.87
CA ALA A 38 4.84 -5.90 5.57
C ALA A 38 5.99 -6.92 5.53
N ASP A 39 6.71 -7.08 6.64
CA ASP A 39 7.84 -7.99 6.78
C ASP A 39 7.42 -9.45 6.61
N HIS A 40 6.29 -9.85 7.20
CA HIS A 40 5.72 -11.20 7.08
C HIS A 40 5.43 -11.55 5.62
N ILE A 41 4.73 -10.66 4.91
CA ILE A 41 4.37 -10.82 3.50
C ILE A 41 5.62 -10.86 2.62
N CYS A 42 6.56 -9.92 2.83
CA CYS A 42 7.81 -9.84 2.08
C CYS A 42 8.62 -11.13 2.19
N LYS A 43 8.69 -11.74 3.38
CA LYS A 43 9.42 -13.00 3.61
C LYS A 43 8.93 -14.12 2.69
N VAL A 44 7.61 -14.29 2.58
CA VAL A 44 6.99 -15.30 1.70
C VAL A 44 7.25 -14.97 0.23
N CYS A 45 7.08 -13.71 -0.16
CA CYS A 45 7.33 -13.27 -1.53
C CYS A 45 8.77 -13.48 -1.98
N ILE A 46 9.75 -13.17 -1.14
CA ILE A 46 11.18 -13.36 -1.42
C ILE A 46 11.49 -14.85 -1.61
N ALA A 47 11.03 -15.70 -0.70
CA ALA A 47 11.25 -17.14 -0.79
C ALA A 47 10.62 -17.80 -2.04
N ASN A 48 9.57 -17.19 -2.59
CA ASN A 48 8.79 -17.75 -3.71
C ASN A 48 8.97 -16.99 -5.02
N SER A 49 10.10 -16.29 -5.22
CA SER A 49 10.40 -15.51 -6.44
C SER A 49 9.37 -14.43 -6.80
N GLY A 50 8.53 -14.05 -5.84
CA GLY A 50 7.45 -13.06 -5.93
C GLY A 50 7.79 -11.74 -5.26
N SER A 51 9.07 -11.44 -4.98
CA SER A 51 9.49 -10.16 -4.41
C SER A 51 9.37 -9.03 -5.43
N CYS A 52 8.85 -7.87 -5.03
CA CYS A 52 8.94 -6.63 -5.82
C CYS A 52 10.39 -6.10 -5.88
N CYS A 53 11.24 -6.55 -4.97
CA CYS A 53 12.67 -6.24 -4.92
C CYS A 53 13.52 -7.27 -5.67
N ARG A 54 12.93 -8.23 -6.40
CA ARG A 54 13.68 -9.23 -7.16
C ARG A 54 14.65 -8.54 -8.11
N ASP A 55 15.90 -9.01 -8.10
CA ASP A 55 17.04 -8.49 -8.86
C ASP A 55 17.43 -7.04 -8.50
N CYS A 56 16.98 -6.51 -7.36
CA CYS A 56 17.46 -5.24 -6.84
C CYS A 56 18.87 -5.43 -6.26
N ARG A 57 19.84 -4.64 -6.70
CA ARG A 57 21.22 -4.63 -6.17
C ARG A 57 21.31 -4.36 -4.66
N ASN A 58 20.26 -3.76 -4.09
CA ASN A 58 20.18 -3.46 -2.67
C ASN A 58 19.47 -4.57 -1.88
N LEU A 59 18.94 -5.61 -2.52
CA LEU A 59 18.32 -6.75 -1.83
C LEU A 59 19.41 -7.75 -1.44
N SER A 60 19.51 -8.07 -0.15
CA SER A 60 20.40 -9.13 0.34
C SER A 60 19.58 -10.34 0.75
N ASP A 61 19.99 -11.52 0.29
CA ASP A 61 19.31 -12.79 0.59
C ASP A 61 19.27 -13.06 2.10
N GLY A 62 18.09 -13.41 2.60
CA GLY A 62 17.86 -13.68 4.03
C GLY A 62 17.86 -12.44 4.94
N VAL A 63 18.28 -11.26 4.45
CA VAL A 63 18.32 -10.00 5.22
C VAL A 63 17.22 -9.04 4.77
N GLY A 64 16.97 -8.93 3.47
CA GLY A 64 16.02 -7.96 2.89
C GLY A 64 16.70 -6.74 2.25
N CYS A 65 15.93 -5.68 1.98
CA CYS A 65 16.43 -4.49 1.30
C CYS A 65 17.36 -3.67 2.21
N GLN A 66 18.59 -3.41 1.74
CA GLN A 66 19.65 -2.69 2.45
C GLN A 66 19.63 -1.18 2.18
N LEU A 67 18.87 -0.73 1.17
CA LEU A 67 18.75 0.69 0.82
C LEU A 67 17.37 0.92 0.24
N ARG A 68 16.37 1.06 1.12
CA ARG A 68 15.03 1.45 0.72
C ARG A 68 15.01 2.96 0.51
N ASN A 69 14.57 3.37 -0.67
CA ASN A 69 14.43 4.76 -1.05
C ASN A 69 12.95 5.18 -1.01
N THR A 70 12.66 6.42 -1.37
CA THR A 70 11.29 6.96 -1.37
C THR A 70 10.35 6.11 -2.24
N SER A 71 10.74 5.81 -3.48
CA SER A 71 9.94 5.03 -4.43
C SER A 71 9.68 3.60 -3.96
N CYS A 72 10.69 2.93 -3.42
CA CYS A 72 10.57 1.58 -2.85
C CYS A 72 9.72 1.55 -1.58
N THR A 73 9.61 2.68 -0.89
CA THR A 73 8.74 2.81 0.29
C THR A 73 7.32 3.07 -0.16
N ALA A 74 7.09 4.00 -1.09
CA ALA A 74 5.78 4.39 -1.61
C ALA A 74 5.06 3.27 -2.38
N TRP A 75 5.79 2.53 -3.21
CA TRP A 75 5.21 1.51 -4.08
C TRP A 75 4.85 0.26 -3.29
N LEU A 76 3.55 -0.07 -3.26
CA LEU A 76 3.03 -1.29 -2.67
C LEU A 76 3.04 -2.42 -3.70
N CYS A 77 3.55 -3.60 -3.32
CA CYS A 77 3.30 -4.79 -4.14
C CYS A 77 1.83 -5.21 -4.03
N GLY A 78 1.35 -6.04 -4.95
CA GLY A 78 -0.07 -6.46 -5.00
C GLY A 78 -0.63 -7.03 -3.70
N PHE A 79 0.18 -7.69 -2.86
CA PHE A 79 -0.29 -8.20 -1.56
C PHE A 79 -0.40 -7.11 -0.48
N HIS A 80 0.58 -6.19 -0.38
CA HIS A 80 0.45 -5.04 0.52
C HIS A 80 -0.69 -4.12 0.07
N LYS A 81 -0.82 -3.92 -1.25
CA LYS A 81 -1.94 -3.19 -1.85
C LYS A 81 -3.28 -3.87 -1.51
N TYR A 82 -3.35 -5.20 -1.58
CA TYR A 82 -4.52 -5.97 -1.18
C TYR A 82 -4.87 -5.81 0.30
N LEU A 83 -3.89 -5.94 1.20
CA LEU A 83 -4.10 -5.71 2.64
C LEU A 83 -4.70 -4.33 2.89
N LEU A 84 -4.08 -3.28 2.34
CA LEU A 84 -4.52 -1.89 2.50
C LEU A 84 -5.88 -1.62 1.87
N TYR A 85 -6.17 -2.28 0.74
CA TYR A 85 -7.49 -2.24 0.10
C TYR A 85 -8.57 -2.82 1.02
N GLU A 86 -8.31 -3.98 1.61
CA GLU A 86 -9.28 -4.68 2.47
C GLU A 86 -9.53 -3.98 3.79
N VAL A 87 -8.58 -3.20 4.31
CA VAL A 87 -8.74 -2.41 5.57
C VAL A 87 -9.08 -0.93 5.33
N GLY A 88 -9.30 -0.53 4.07
CA GLY A 88 -9.70 0.83 3.72
C GLY A 88 -8.61 1.91 3.83
N GLN A 89 -7.33 1.53 3.91
CA GLN A 89 -6.19 2.45 4.10
C GLN A 89 -5.45 2.79 2.80
N LEU A 90 -5.77 2.14 1.69
CA LEU A 90 -5.04 2.29 0.42
C LEU A 90 -5.09 3.71 -0.15
N GLU A 91 -6.26 4.34 -0.15
CA GLU A 91 -6.44 5.70 -0.69
C GLU A 91 -5.64 6.73 0.13
N GLN A 92 -5.66 6.59 1.46
CA GLN A 92 -4.88 7.47 2.33
C GLN A 92 -3.37 7.31 2.09
N TRP A 93 -2.90 6.07 1.94
CA TRP A 93 -1.51 5.80 1.62
C TRP A 93 -1.09 6.46 0.29
N GLN A 94 -1.89 6.27 -0.77
CA GLN A 94 -1.60 6.87 -2.08
C GLN A 94 -1.64 8.39 -2.03
N ALA A 95 -2.66 8.99 -1.42
CA ALA A 95 -2.79 10.44 -1.30
C ALA A 95 -1.64 11.08 -0.49
N PHE A 96 -1.03 10.33 0.44
CA PHE A 96 0.20 10.78 1.09
C PHE A 96 1.36 10.82 0.10
N TRP A 97 1.64 9.71 -0.58
CA TRP A 97 2.79 9.59 -1.48
C TRP A 97 2.67 10.43 -2.76
N GLU A 98 1.47 10.76 -3.23
CA GLU A 98 1.26 11.71 -4.34
C GLU A 98 1.83 13.11 -4.07
N GLN A 99 2.02 13.49 -2.80
CA GLN A 99 2.63 14.76 -2.43
C GLN A 99 4.16 14.74 -2.47
N VAL A 100 4.79 13.56 -2.60
CA VAL A 100 6.23 13.39 -2.54
C VAL A 100 6.80 13.36 -3.96
N PRO A 101 7.50 14.41 -4.43
CA PRO A 101 8.03 14.46 -5.80
C PRO A 101 9.27 13.59 -5.96
N GLY A 102 9.66 13.31 -7.21
CA GLY A 102 10.94 12.65 -7.51
C GLY A 102 10.93 11.13 -7.34
N GLN A 103 9.75 10.53 -7.17
CA GLN A 103 9.60 9.07 -7.24
C GLN A 103 9.69 8.59 -8.68
N ASP A 104 10.42 7.50 -8.90
CA ASP A 104 10.50 6.79 -10.18
C ASP A 104 10.75 5.30 -9.96
N TYR A 105 10.61 4.47 -10.99
CA TYR A 105 10.76 3.02 -10.89
C TYR A 105 12.18 2.64 -10.44
N ARG A 106 12.29 2.25 -9.17
CA ARG A 106 13.55 1.87 -8.48
C ARG A 106 14.58 3.00 -8.35
N GLU A 107 14.25 4.20 -8.76
CA GLU A 107 15.09 5.40 -8.64
C GLU A 107 14.46 6.40 -7.67
N ASP A 108 15.26 7.27 -7.08
CA ASP A 108 14.79 8.25 -6.10
C ASP A 108 15.50 9.59 -6.30
N PHE A 109 14.74 10.54 -6.85
CA PHE A 109 15.12 11.93 -7.08
C PHE A 109 14.44 12.87 -6.07
N THR A 110 13.86 12.32 -4.99
CA THR A 110 13.20 13.12 -3.96
C THR A 110 14.20 14.09 -3.35
N PRO A 111 13.87 15.40 -3.27
CA PRO A 111 14.73 16.40 -2.64
C PRO A 111 15.02 16.06 -1.18
N GLU A 112 16.16 16.49 -0.65
CA GLU A 112 16.52 16.22 0.75
C GLU A 112 15.51 16.78 1.76
N GLN A 113 14.86 17.89 1.40
CA GLN A 113 13.79 18.52 2.17
C GLN A 113 12.62 18.85 1.26
N LEU A 114 11.40 18.64 1.77
CA LEU A 114 10.16 18.93 1.06
C LEU A 114 9.07 19.36 2.04
N SER A 115 8.06 20.04 1.50
CA SER A 115 6.93 20.53 2.28
C SER A 115 5.71 19.65 2.04
N LEU A 116 5.17 19.05 3.10
CA LEU A 116 3.99 18.19 3.02
C LEU A 116 2.74 18.91 3.53
N LYS A 117 1.62 18.75 2.82
CA LYS A 117 0.32 19.29 3.25
C LYS A 117 -0.37 18.37 4.24
N LYS A 118 -0.17 17.05 4.12
CA LYS A 118 -0.71 16.03 5.02
C LYS A 118 0.39 15.12 5.52
N ALA A 119 0.36 14.81 6.81
CA ALA A 119 1.22 13.78 7.38
C ALA A 119 0.66 12.38 7.06
N LEU A 120 1.53 11.39 6.96
CA LEU A 120 1.12 10.00 6.93
C LEU A 120 0.48 9.67 8.27
N GLN A 121 -0.80 9.31 8.26
CA GLN A 121 -1.47 8.87 9.48
C GLN A 121 -1.09 7.41 9.73
N ARG A 122 -0.65 7.14 10.95
CA ARG A 122 -0.50 5.76 11.41
C ARG A 122 -1.84 5.35 12.00
N PRO A 123 -2.36 4.17 11.65
CA PRO A 123 -3.56 3.68 12.30
C PRO A 123 -3.29 3.50 13.79
N GLU A 124 -4.30 3.79 14.61
CA GLU A 124 -4.22 3.67 16.06
C GLU A 124 -4.01 2.21 16.49
N GLN A 125 -4.48 1.27 15.68
CA GLN A 125 -4.30 -0.16 15.89
C GLN A 125 -3.26 -0.72 14.92
N ALA A 126 -2.26 -1.41 15.46
CA ALA A 126 -1.30 -2.16 14.64
C ALA A 126 -2.01 -3.33 13.95
N MET A 127 -1.80 -3.46 12.65
CA MET A 127 -2.40 -4.50 11.81
C MET A 127 -1.40 -5.62 11.48
N ASP A 128 -0.31 -5.73 12.25
CA ASP A 128 0.74 -6.73 12.05
C ASP A 128 0.19 -8.16 11.97
N HIS A 129 -0.77 -8.49 12.84
CA HIS A 129 -1.47 -9.78 12.87
C HIS A 129 -2.26 -10.09 11.58
N LEU A 130 -2.79 -9.07 10.89
CA LEU A 130 -3.44 -9.26 9.59
C LEU A 130 -2.41 -9.57 8.50
N GLY A 131 -1.27 -8.87 8.53
CA GLY A 131 -0.14 -9.15 7.63
C GLY A 131 0.45 -10.54 7.86
N GLU A 132 0.58 -10.97 9.11
CA GLU A 132 1.01 -12.32 9.50
C GLU A 132 0.04 -13.39 8.99
N ALA A 133 -1.28 -13.20 9.18
CA ALA A 133 -2.27 -14.16 8.71
C ALA A 133 -2.30 -14.28 7.19
N LEU A 134 -2.19 -13.15 6.47
CA LEU A 134 -2.05 -13.17 5.01
C LEU A 134 -0.78 -13.91 4.58
N ALA A 135 0.34 -13.68 5.26
CA ALA A 135 1.59 -14.38 4.98
C ALA A 135 1.46 -15.90 5.21
N ALA A 136 0.78 -16.32 6.28
CA ALA A 136 0.53 -17.73 6.56
C ALA A 136 -0.29 -18.40 5.44
N ASP A 137 -1.35 -17.74 4.96
CA ASP A 137 -2.17 -18.26 3.86
C ASP A 137 -1.38 -18.33 2.54
N LEU A 138 -0.56 -17.31 2.24
CA LEU A 138 0.34 -17.34 1.08
C LEU A 138 1.38 -18.46 1.19
N GLN A 139 1.89 -18.72 2.39
CA GLN A 139 2.86 -19.78 2.63
C GLN A 139 2.26 -21.18 2.42
N ASP A 140 1.01 -21.38 2.82
CA ASP A 140 0.29 -22.63 2.58
C ASP A 140 -0.04 -22.80 1.09
N MET A 141 -0.45 -21.73 0.41
CA MET A 141 -0.67 -21.74 -1.04
C MET A 141 0.60 -22.10 -1.81
N ALA A 142 1.75 -21.52 -1.42
CA ALA A 142 3.03 -21.83 -2.02
C ALA A 142 3.43 -23.32 -1.86
N ARG A 143 2.99 -23.97 -0.78
CA ARG A 143 3.27 -25.40 -0.50
C ARG A 143 2.29 -26.33 -1.22
N SER A 144 1.03 -25.94 -1.35
CA SER A 144 -0.05 -26.79 -1.89
C SER A 144 -0.15 -26.73 -3.41
N HIS A 145 0.36 -25.69 -4.05
CA HIS A 145 0.35 -25.55 -5.50
C HIS A 145 1.68 -25.95 -6.14
N ILE A 146 1.60 -26.88 -7.09
CA ILE A 146 2.76 -27.41 -7.84
C ILE A 146 3.27 -26.41 -8.89
N ALA A 147 2.44 -25.43 -9.28
CA ALA A 147 2.78 -24.47 -10.31
C ALA A 147 3.81 -23.44 -9.82
N ILE A 148 5.00 -23.48 -10.41
CA ILE A 148 6.06 -22.47 -10.21
C ILE A 148 5.50 -21.09 -10.57
N GLY A 149 5.75 -20.11 -9.69
CA GLY A 149 5.36 -18.71 -9.94
C GLY A 149 3.90 -18.39 -9.61
N ILE A 150 3.18 -19.25 -8.89
CA ILE A 150 1.80 -18.97 -8.46
C ILE A 150 1.69 -17.71 -7.60
N ILE A 151 2.62 -17.52 -6.64
CA ILE A 151 2.68 -16.34 -5.78
C ILE A 151 2.91 -15.06 -6.60
N LEU A 152 3.84 -15.11 -7.55
CA LEU A 152 4.12 -14.02 -8.47
C LEU A 152 2.87 -13.66 -9.30
N THR A 153 2.24 -14.66 -9.90
CA THR A 153 1.04 -14.49 -10.73
C THR A 153 -0.12 -13.91 -9.93
N LEU A 154 -0.33 -14.40 -8.71
CA LEU A 154 -1.40 -13.92 -7.85
C LEU A 154 -1.17 -12.47 -7.42
N ARG A 155 0.06 -12.14 -7.02
CA ARG A 155 0.47 -10.77 -6.69
C ARG A 155 0.14 -9.80 -7.83
N GLU A 156 0.55 -10.12 -9.05
CA GLU A 156 0.32 -9.26 -10.23
C GLU A 156 -1.16 -9.14 -10.59
N LYS A 157 -1.92 -10.23 -10.45
CA LYS A 157 -3.37 -10.20 -10.67
C LYS A 157 -4.08 -9.33 -9.64
N LEU A 158 -3.73 -9.43 -8.36
CA LEU A 158 -4.29 -8.57 -7.32
C LEU A 158 -3.95 -7.11 -7.58
N ASP A 159 -2.67 -6.83 -7.83
CA ASP A 159 -2.17 -5.48 -8.15
C ASP A 159 -2.99 -4.82 -9.26
N LYS A 160 -3.08 -5.49 -10.41
CA LYS A 160 -3.81 -5.01 -11.59
C LYS A 160 -5.30 -4.83 -11.32
N ASN A 161 -5.95 -5.75 -10.62
CA ASN A 161 -7.39 -5.61 -10.36
C ASN A 161 -7.67 -4.48 -9.37
N ILE A 162 -6.80 -4.25 -8.40
CA ILE A 162 -6.97 -3.13 -7.46
C ILE A 162 -6.76 -1.80 -8.17
N ASP A 163 -5.72 -1.67 -9.01
CA ASP A 163 -5.51 -0.45 -9.80
C ASP A 163 -6.72 -0.15 -10.69
N GLN A 164 -7.25 -1.17 -11.36
CA GLN A 164 -8.48 -1.04 -12.16
C GLN A 164 -9.69 -0.63 -11.31
N PHE A 165 -9.81 -1.15 -10.09
CA PHE A 165 -10.90 -0.80 -9.19
C PHE A 165 -10.84 0.66 -8.74
N GLN A 166 -9.63 1.19 -8.51
CA GLN A 166 -9.42 2.56 -8.06
C GLN A 166 -9.64 3.58 -9.19
N LEU A 167 -9.20 3.26 -10.40
CA LEU A 167 -9.38 4.12 -11.58
C LEU A 167 -10.83 4.15 -12.09
N GLU A 168 -11.64 3.13 -11.78
CA GLU A 168 -13.03 3.07 -12.22
C GLU A 168 -13.96 3.85 -11.27
N GLU A 169 -14.40 5.02 -11.71
CA GLU A 169 -15.31 5.90 -10.96
C GLU A 169 -16.77 5.78 -11.40
N LYS A 170 -17.04 5.53 -12.69
CA LYS A 170 -18.35 5.81 -13.32
C LYS A 170 -19.13 4.55 -13.64
N ASP A 171 -18.46 3.47 -14.02
CA ASP A 171 -19.12 2.18 -14.32
C ASP A 171 -19.20 1.30 -13.06
N HIS A 172 -20.31 1.46 -12.33
CA HIS A 172 -20.61 0.65 -11.15
C HIS A 172 -20.67 -0.86 -11.44
N LYS A 173 -21.11 -1.28 -12.64
CA LYS A 173 -21.20 -2.71 -12.98
C LYS A 173 -19.81 -3.30 -13.17
N LEU A 174 -18.93 -2.58 -13.86
CA LEU A 174 -17.54 -2.96 -14.02
C LEU A 174 -16.82 -2.98 -12.67
N LYS A 175 -16.99 -1.94 -11.84
CA LYS A 175 -16.42 -1.88 -10.49
C LYS A 175 -16.83 -3.06 -9.62
N LEU A 176 -18.10 -3.45 -9.64
CA LEU A 176 -18.60 -4.64 -8.93
C LEU A 176 -17.98 -5.93 -9.48
N ARG A 177 -17.81 -6.04 -10.80
CA ARG A 177 -17.16 -7.20 -11.44
C ARG A 177 -15.70 -7.32 -11.01
N ILE A 178 -14.97 -6.21 -10.94
CA ILE A 178 -13.57 -6.18 -10.47
C ILE A 178 -13.51 -6.59 -8.99
N LYS A 179 -14.38 -6.04 -8.14
CA LYS A 179 -14.48 -6.44 -6.73
C LYS A 179 -14.70 -7.96 -6.57
N ARG A 180 -15.56 -8.56 -7.39
CA ARG A 180 -15.76 -10.02 -7.41
C ARG A 180 -14.50 -10.77 -7.83
N LYS A 181 -13.73 -10.27 -8.80
CA LYS A 181 -12.44 -10.89 -9.18
C LYS A 181 -11.44 -10.85 -8.04
N ILE A 182 -11.32 -9.73 -7.33
CA ILE A 182 -10.45 -9.60 -6.15
C ILE A 182 -10.84 -10.64 -5.09
N LYS A 183 -12.14 -10.80 -4.81
CA LYS A 183 -12.65 -11.83 -3.89
C LYS A 183 -12.32 -13.26 -4.33
N VAL A 184 -12.42 -13.56 -5.63
CA VAL A 184 -12.06 -14.89 -6.16
C VAL A 184 -10.55 -15.14 -6.01
N LEU A 185 -9.71 -14.14 -6.31
CA LEU A 185 -8.26 -14.25 -6.19
C LEU A 185 -7.79 -14.46 -4.75
N SER A 186 -8.54 -13.93 -3.78
CA SER A 186 -8.23 -14.02 -2.35
C SER A 186 -8.98 -15.13 -1.63
N GLY A 187 -9.76 -15.96 -2.34
CA GLY A 187 -10.71 -16.89 -1.72
C GLY A 187 -10.10 -17.92 -0.76
N ASP A 188 -8.82 -18.27 -0.96
CA ASP A 188 -8.11 -19.23 -0.11
C ASP A 188 -7.43 -18.58 1.11
N PHE A 189 -7.55 -17.27 1.29
CA PHE A 189 -6.96 -16.53 2.41
C PHE A 189 -7.83 -16.62 3.68
N GLN A 190 -8.09 -17.85 4.13
CA GLN A 190 -9.04 -18.14 5.19
C GLN A 190 -8.66 -17.49 6.53
N ARG A 191 -7.38 -17.55 6.92
CA ARG A 191 -6.93 -16.98 8.20
C ARG A 191 -7.01 -15.47 8.15
N PHE A 192 -6.58 -14.89 7.04
CA PHE A 192 -6.68 -13.45 6.82
C PHE A 192 -8.13 -12.98 6.86
N HIS A 193 -9.06 -13.63 6.15
CA HIS A 193 -10.48 -13.24 6.15
C HIS A 193 -11.12 -13.39 7.53
N PHE A 194 -10.75 -14.42 8.29
CA PHE A 194 -11.23 -14.59 9.66
C PHE A 194 -10.82 -13.40 10.54
N LEU A 195 -9.54 -13.02 10.53
CA LEU A 195 -9.06 -11.88 11.33
C LEU A 195 -9.54 -10.54 10.79
N LEU A 196 -9.70 -10.39 9.48
CA LEU A 196 -10.26 -9.19 8.86
C LEU A 196 -11.70 -8.94 9.33
N ASN A 197 -12.52 -9.99 9.39
CA ASN A 197 -13.88 -9.87 9.92
C ASN A 197 -13.88 -9.44 11.39
N LYS A 198 -12.98 -10.01 12.20
CA LYS A 198 -12.82 -9.61 13.60
C LYS A 198 -12.40 -8.14 13.72
N TYR A 199 -11.41 -7.71 12.93
CA TYR A 199 -10.97 -6.32 12.88
C TYR A 199 -12.14 -5.35 12.61
N TYR A 200 -13.02 -5.70 11.67
CA TYR A 200 -14.21 -4.90 11.39
C TYR A 200 -15.27 -4.95 12.49
N SER A 201 -15.43 -6.08 13.19
CA SER A 201 -16.29 -6.17 14.38
C SER A 201 -15.78 -5.25 15.49
N ASP A 202 -14.49 -5.31 15.80
CA ASP A 202 -13.86 -4.50 16.85
C ASP A 202 -13.98 -2.98 16.53
N LEU A 203 -13.89 -2.58 15.26
CA LEU A 203 -14.12 -1.20 14.83
C LEU A 203 -15.57 -0.73 14.94
N SER A 204 -16.54 -1.65 14.86
CA SER A 204 -17.96 -1.30 14.95
C SER A 204 -18.46 -1.15 16.40
N GLU A 205 -17.65 -1.57 17.37
CA GLU A 205 -17.92 -1.48 18.81
C GLU A 205 -17.33 -0.20 19.45
N ILE A 206 -16.60 0.62 18.69
CA ILE A 206 -16.01 1.90 19.09
C ILE A 206 -16.89 3.05 18.59
#